data_AF-A0A960J6T7-F1
#
_entry.id   AF-A0A960J6T7-F1
#
_cell.length_a   1.000
_cell.length_b   1.000
_cell.length_c   1.000
_cell.angle_alpha   90.00
_cell.angle_beta   90.00
_cell.angle_gamma   90.00
#
_symmetry.space_group_name_H-M   'P 1'
#
loop_
_entity.id
_entity.type
_entity.pdbx_description
1 polymer ?
#
loop_
_entity_poly.entity_id
_entity_poly.type
_entity_poly.pdbx_seq_one_letter_code
_entity_poly.pdbx_strand_id
1 'polypeptide(L)'
;MAKPPHLPPLPADYEQKPAKVMTDWSRPFNAIDYKVKDGDSLAGLAAKGGIASDALLQYCFHTKDPREVNWYLRMRVGCKEYGPAVKNFAFSSSADPGIIWLPDYVYNRIAKGSRPAAHNYSVPGLFPRYAQKSGNVCWGAAVANIYDWKKKRARSTATKVLAKIGARWEKLYNDGDYLRGPQFADLAVDAGLKEIPLGHLLNDKDWMDILQNRGAMLMLQESVGSWTHWIVLVGYEYSAKHELEIDYIDPADGRKWGEPAAKLYDKCLGAKTAYGRVYAY
;
A
#
# COMPACT_ATOMS: atom_id res chain seq x y z
N MET A 1 -34.22 36.38 1.41
CA MET A 1 -32.82 35.92 1.27
C MET A 1 -32.32 36.38 -0.09
N ALA A 2 -31.17 37.07 -0.16
CA ALA A 2 -30.60 37.48 -1.44
C ALA A 2 -30.21 36.24 -2.26
N LYS A 3 -30.51 36.25 -3.56
CA LYS A 3 -30.05 35.21 -4.49
C LYS A 3 -28.52 35.17 -4.40
N PRO A 4 -27.87 34.00 -4.22
CA PRO A 4 -26.41 33.93 -4.23
C PRO A 4 -25.87 34.60 -5.49
N PRO A 5 -24.74 35.32 -5.43
CA PRO A 5 -24.13 35.88 -6.62
C PRO A 5 -23.98 34.76 -7.66
N HIS A 6 -24.52 35.00 -8.86
CA HIS A 6 -24.38 34.07 -9.96
C HIS A 6 -22.88 33.88 -10.20
N LEU A 7 -22.39 32.66 -9.99
CA LEU A 7 -21.02 32.30 -10.37
C LEU A 7 -20.83 32.63 -11.85
N PRO A 8 -19.64 33.12 -12.25
CA PRO A 8 -19.33 33.27 -13.67
C PRO A 8 -19.61 31.95 -14.41
N PRO A 9 -20.07 32.02 -15.67
CA PRO A 9 -20.31 30.82 -16.47
C PRO A 9 -19.02 29.99 -16.52
N LEU A 10 -19.15 28.70 -16.23
CA LEU A 10 -18.05 27.75 -16.25
C LEU A 10 -17.51 27.61 -17.68
N PRO A 11 -16.19 27.41 -17.87
CA PRO A 11 -15.67 26.89 -19.13
C PRO A 11 -16.42 25.61 -19.54
N ALA A 12 -16.65 25.43 -20.84
CA ALA A 12 -17.42 24.30 -21.36
C ALA A 12 -16.82 22.92 -21.02
N ASP A 13 -15.54 22.88 -20.69
CA ASP A 13 -14.75 21.70 -20.33
C ASP A 13 -14.53 21.55 -18.81
N TYR A 14 -15.11 22.42 -17.98
CA TYR A 14 -14.86 22.47 -16.54
C TYR A 14 -15.46 21.30 -15.76
N GLU A 15 -16.67 20.91 -16.14
CA GLU A 15 -17.41 19.80 -15.55
C GLU A 15 -17.97 18.91 -16.65
N GLN A 16 -18.00 17.61 -16.37
CA GLN A 16 -18.60 16.62 -17.25
C GLN A 16 -19.54 15.77 -16.39
N LYS A 17 -20.81 15.67 -16.79
CA LYS A 17 -21.72 14.75 -16.12
C LYS A 17 -21.23 13.31 -16.34
N PRO A 18 -21.04 12.51 -15.27
CA PRO A 18 -20.63 11.12 -15.41
C PRO A 18 -21.64 10.32 -16.23
N ALA A 19 -21.15 9.37 -17.03
CA ALA A 19 -22.01 8.48 -17.82
C ALA A 19 -22.99 7.70 -16.93
N LYS A 20 -22.56 7.33 -15.71
CA LYS A 20 -23.39 6.71 -14.68
C LYS A 20 -23.30 7.54 -13.39
N VAL A 21 -24.35 8.30 -13.11
CA VAL A 21 -24.46 9.10 -11.89
C VAL A 21 -24.67 8.17 -10.68
N MET A 22 -23.84 8.35 -9.66
CA MET A 22 -23.99 7.72 -8.35
C MET A 22 -25.30 8.18 -7.69
N THR A 23 -26.08 7.23 -7.19
CA THR A 23 -27.26 7.48 -6.36
C THR A 23 -26.96 7.19 -4.89
N ASP A 24 -27.84 7.54 -3.95
CA ASP A 24 -27.61 7.23 -2.53
C ASP A 24 -27.47 5.72 -2.26
N TRP A 25 -28.07 4.88 -3.09
CA TRP A 25 -27.91 3.42 -3.09
C TRP A 25 -26.50 2.94 -3.48
N SER A 26 -25.64 3.84 -3.97
CA SER A 26 -24.24 3.55 -4.30
C SER A 26 -23.26 3.91 -3.18
N ARG A 27 -23.75 4.17 -1.97
CA ARG A 27 -22.92 4.38 -0.78
C ARG A 27 -21.97 3.19 -0.54
N PRO A 28 -20.64 3.41 -0.53
CA PRO A 28 -19.68 2.37 -0.22
C PRO A 28 -19.91 1.75 1.18
N PHE A 29 -19.50 0.50 1.34
CA PHE A 29 -19.89 -0.35 2.47
C PHE A 29 -19.55 0.20 3.87
N ASN A 30 -18.58 1.05 4.11
CA ASN A 30 -18.19 1.51 5.46
C ASN A 30 -18.09 3.03 5.51
N ALA A 31 -18.90 3.69 4.67
CA ALA A 31 -18.84 5.12 4.47
C ALA A 31 -19.36 5.87 5.70
N ILE A 32 -18.54 6.77 6.23
CA ILE A 32 -18.92 7.76 7.23
C ILE A 32 -19.12 9.09 6.52
N ASP A 33 -20.23 9.76 6.86
CA ASP A 33 -20.52 11.10 6.34
C ASP A 33 -19.56 12.10 6.98
N TYR A 34 -18.76 12.76 6.14
CA TYR A 34 -17.85 13.82 6.55
C TYR A 34 -18.34 15.16 6.02
N LYS A 35 -18.66 16.08 6.93
CA LYS A 35 -18.98 17.47 6.60
C LYS A 35 -17.69 18.22 6.27
N VAL A 36 -17.55 18.60 5.01
CA VAL A 36 -16.38 19.33 4.52
C VAL A 36 -16.33 20.73 5.12
N LYS A 37 -15.11 21.25 5.31
CA LYS A 37 -14.84 22.55 5.93
C LYS A 37 -13.99 23.42 5.02
N ASP A 38 -13.91 24.71 5.34
CA ASP A 38 -13.01 25.63 4.66
C ASP A 38 -11.56 25.15 4.76
N GLY A 39 -10.85 25.17 3.63
CA GLY A 39 -9.48 24.68 3.53
C GLY A 39 -9.33 23.16 3.42
N ASP A 40 -10.41 22.38 3.50
CA ASP A 40 -10.34 20.98 3.12
C ASP A 40 -10.11 20.82 1.61
N SER A 41 -9.45 19.73 1.26
CA SER A 41 -9.35 19.24 -0.12
C SER A 41 -9.34 17.72 -0.09
N LEU A 42 -9.74 17.07 -1.18
CA LEU A 42 -9.71 15.61 -1.25
C LEU A 42 -8.29 15.07 -1.03
N ALA A 43 -7.28 15.72 -1.63
CA ALA A 43 -5.88 15.38 -1.41
C ALA A 43 -5.47 15.55 0.06
N GLY A 44 -5.87 16.66 0.71
CA GLY A 44 -5.57 16.90 2.12
C GLY A 44 -6.27 15.93 3.06
N LEU A 45 -7.53 15.58 2.79
CA LEU A 45 -8.28 14.59 3.57
C LEU A 45 -7.71 13.18 3.38
N ALA A 46 -7.35 12.81 2.15
CA ALA A 46 -6.67 11.55 1.84
C ALA A 46 -5.33 11.45 2.58
N ALA A 47 -4.52 12.50 2.54
CA ALA A 47 -3.25 12.58 3.25
C ALA A 47 -3.42 12.46 4.78
N LYS A 48 -4.38 13.19 5.38
CA LYS A 48 -4.70 13.04 6.81
C LYS A 48 -5.20 11.63 7.14
N GLY A 49 -5.87 10.99 6.19
CA GLY A 49 -6.33 9.61 6.24
C GLY A 49 -5.26 8.56 6.03
N GLY A 50 -4.07 8.93 5.54
CA GLY A 50 -3.03 8.00 5.10
C GLY A 50 -3.51 7.11 3.95
N ILE A 51 -4.09 7.70 2.91
CA ILE A 51 -4.42 7.02 1.65
C ILE A 51 -4.10 7.91 0.45
N ALA A 52 -3.94 7.32 -0.73
CA ALA A 52 -3.79 8.06 -1.98
C ALA A 52 -5.06 8.87 -2.31
N SER A 53 -4.88 10.07 -2.87
CA SER A 53 -6.00 10.93 -3.29
C SER A 53 -6.91 10.25 -4.29
N ASP A 54 -6.33 9.48 -5.22
CA ASP A 54 -7.06 8.76 -6.26
C ASP A 54 -7.93 7.63 -5.70
N ALA A 55 -7.48 7.01 -4.60
CA ALA A 55 -8.29 6.01 -3.89
C ALA A 55 -9.49 6.68 -3.23
N LEU A 56 -9.29 7.85 -2.62
CA LEU A 56 -10.40 8.61 -2.03
C LEU A 56 -11.37 9.13 -3.09
N LEU A 57 -10.88 9.60 -4.24
CA LEU A 57 -11.72 10.01 -5.38
C LEU A 57 -12.60 8.87 -5.87
N GLN A 58 -11.99 7.71 -6.11
CA GLN A 58 -12.70 6.52 -6.53
C GLN A 58 -13.73 6.09 -5.49
N TYR A 59 -13.41 6.19 -4.19
CA TYR A 59 -14.33 5.86 -3.10
C TYR A 59 -15.52 6.83 -3.03
N CYS A 60 -15.27 8.14 -3.09
CA CYS A 60 -16.31 9.17 -2.98
C CYS A 60 -17.24 9.22 -4.19
N PHE A 61 -16.66 9.11 -5.40
CA PHE A 61 -17.30 9.54 -6.66
C PHE A 61 -17.27 8.48 -7.78
N HIS A 62 -16.65 7.31 -7.54
CA HIS A 62 -16.52 6.22 -8.51
C HIS A 62 -15.83 6.64 -9.82
N THR A 63 -15.05 7.71 -9.78
CA THR A 63 -14.33 8.26 -10.93
C THR A 63 -13.06 8.95 -10.48
N LYS A 64 -12.11 9.07 -11.42
CA LYS A 64 -10.89 9.85 -11.29
C LYS A 64 -10.80 10.95 -12.35
N ASP A 65 -11.78 11.05 -13.26
CA ASP A 65 -11.81 12.13 -14.25
C ASP A 65 -12.11 13.44 -13.49
N PRO A 66 -11.19 14.43 -13.52
CA PRO A 66 -11.35 15.67 -12.77
C PRO A 66 -12.63 16.44 -13.12
N ARG A 67 -13.14 16.32 -14.36
CA ARG A 67 -14.36 16.99 -14.82
C ARG A 67 -15.61 16.33 -14.22
N GLU A 68 -15.61 15.01 -14.11
CA GLU A 68 -16.67 14.26 -13.42
C GLU A 68 -16.66 14.52 -11.92
N VAL A 69 -15.47 14.64 -11.32
CA VAL A 69 -15.30 15.04 -9.92
C VAL A 69 -15.89 16.43 -9.68
N ASN A 70 -15.60 17.41 -10.55
CA ASN A 70 -16.20 18.75 -10.45
C ASN A 70 -17.72 18.73 -10.52
N TRP A 71 -18.29 17.90 -11.39
CA TRP A 71 -19.73 17.71 -11.46
C TRP A 71 -20.30 17.21 -10.12
N TYR A 72 -19.67 16.21 -9.48
CA TYR A 72 -20.11 15.73 -8.16
C TYR A 72 -19.91 16.75 -7.05
N LEU A 73 -18.80 17.49 -7.05
CA LEU A 73 -18.56 18.55 -6.07
C LEU A 73 -19.68 19.60 -6.11
N ARG A 74 -20.12 20.01 -7.31
CA ARG A 74 -21.22 20.97 -7.45
C ARG A 74 -22.58 20.35 -7.15
N MET A 75 -22.91 19.24 -7.81
CA MET A 75 -24.27 18.69 -7.83
C MET A 75 -24.63 17.87 -6.60
N ARG A 76 -23.64 17.22 -5.97
CA ARG A 76 -23.86 16.28 -4.87
C ARG A 76 -23.32 16.81 -3.54
N VAL A 77 -22.10 17.35 -3.54
CA VAL A 77 -21.53 17.95 -2.32
C VAL A 77 -22.09 19.36 -2.10
N GLY A 78 -22.51 20.05 -3.16
CA GLY A 78 -23.09 21.39 -3.06
C GLY A 78 -22.07 22.51 -2.96
N CYS A 79 -20.84 22.26 -3.43
CA CYS A 79 -19.79 23.26 -3.49
C CYS A 79 -20.17 24.37 -4.48
N LYS A 80 -19.97 25.63 -4.05
CA LYS A 80 -20.28 26.84 -4.83
C LYS A 80 -19.06 27.70 -5.09
N GLU A 81 -17.92 27.38 -4.51
CA GLU A 81 -16.71 28.21 -4.59
C GLU A 81 -15.68 27.56 -5.52
N TYR A 82 -14.86 28.39 -6.17
CA TYR A 82 -13.74 27.92 -6.97
C TYR A 82 -12.51 27.72 -6.08
N GLY A 83 -11.74 26.67 -6.35
CA GLY A 83 -10.45 26.45 -5.71
C GLY A 83 -9.39 27.47 -6.13
N PRO A 84 -8.26 27.55 -5.39
CA PRO A 84 -7.21 28.56 -5.61
C PRO A 84 -6.61 28.60 -7.02
N ALA A 85 -6.65 27.48 -7.75
CA ALA A 85 -6.16 27.39 -9.13
C ALA A 85 -7.29 27.46 -10.19
N VAL A 86 -8.54 27.69 -9.76
CA VAL A 86 -9.75 27.66 -10.60
C VAL A 86 -9.84 26.38 -11.44
N LYS A 87 -9.27 25.26 -10.98
CA LYS A 87 -9.35 23.98 -11.70
C LYS A 87 -10.47 23.08 -11.21
N ASN A 88 -10.80 23.18 -9.92
CA ASN A 88 -11.87 22.44 -9.29
C ASN A 88 -12.72 23.33 -8.40
N PHE A 89 -13.95 22.88 -8.09
CA PHE A 89 -14.71 23.44 -6.98
C PHE A 89 -13.97 23.21 -5.65
N ALA A 90 -14.03 24.20 -4.76
CA ALA A 90 -13.47 24.13 -3.42
C ALA A 90 -14.48 23.56 -2.44
N PHE A 91 -13.99 22.80 -1.46
CA PHE A 91 -14.76 22.56 -0.25
C PHE A 91 -14.86 23.86 0.54
N SER A 92 -16.06 24.10 1.07
CA SER A 92 -16.38 25.26 1.89
C SER A 92 -17.42 24.84 2.92
N SER A 93 -17.37 25.47 4.09
CA SER A 93 -18.38 25.32 5.13
C SER A 93 -19.78 25.72 4.66
N SER A 94 -19.88 26.54 3.60
CA SER A 94 -21.13 26.96 2.95
C SER A 94 -21.72 25.92 1.98
N ALA A 95 -21.01 24.81 1.72
CA ALA A 95 -21.50 23.75 0.86
C ALA A 95 -22.70 23.03 1.49
N ASP A 96 -23.74 22.81 0.68
CA ASP A 96 -25.02 22.24 1.11
C ASP A 96 -25.45 21.12 0.15
N PRO A 97 -25.40 19.84 0.57
CA PRO A 97 -25.28 19.37 1.96
C PRO A 97 -23.86 19.41 2.53
N GLY A 98 -22.82 19.59 1.71
CA GLY A 98 -21.41 19.63 2.13
C GLY A 98 -20.88 18.28 2.64
N ILE A 99 -21.49 17.17 2.23
CA ILE A 99 -21.11 15.84 2.67
C ILE A 99 -20.32 15.12 1.60
N ILE A 100 -19.20 14.51 2.01
CA ILE A 100 -18.52 13.44 1.27
C ILE A 100 -18.50 12.17 2.11
N TRP A 101 -18.20 11.05 1.47
CA TRP A 101 -18.07 9.76 2.14
C TRP A 101 -16.60 9.44 2.36
N LEU A 102 -16.23 9.21 3.62
CA LEU A 102 -14.91 8.71 3.97
C LEU A 102 -15.03 7.26 4.42
N PRO A 103 -14.06 6.38 4.10
CA PRO A 103 -13.94 5.12 4.82
C PRO A 103 -13.83 5.38 6.32
N ASP A 104 -14.44 4.52 7.14
CA ASP A 104 -14.39 4.60 8.60
C ASP A 104 -12.98 4.81 9.18
N TYR A 105 -11.98 4.07 8.68
CA TYR A 105 -10.59 4.22 9.12
C TYR A 105 -9.99 5.60 8.75
N VAL A 106 -10.35 6.17 7.60
CA VAL A 106 -9.94 7.52 7.19
C VAL A 106 -10.58 8.56 8.10
N TYR A 107 -11.91 8.47 8.28
CA TYR A 107 -12.66 9.37 9.15
C TYR A 107 -12.09 9.37 10.57
N ASN A 108 -11.87 8.19 11.15
CA ASN A 108 -11.36 8.02 12.51
C ASN A 108 -9.97 8.64 12.70
N ARG A 109 -9.09 8.57 11.68
CA ARG A 109 -7.76 9.21 11.73
C ARG A 109 -7.87 10.74 11.71
N ILE A 110 -8.70 11.27 10.82
CA ILE A 110 -8.96 12.72 10.72
C ILE A 110 -9.56 13.24 12.03
N ALA A 111 -10.57 12.55 12.56
CA ALA A 111 -11.26 12.94 13.80
C ALA A 111 -10.35 12.95 15.02
N LYS A 112 -9.41 11.99 15.10
CA LYS A 112 -8.41 11.94 16.18
C LYS A 112 -7.31 13.00 16.06
N GLY A 113 -7.24 13.73 14.95
CA GLY A 113 -6.14 14.65 14.66
C GLY A 113 -4.77 13.97 14.58
N SER A 114 -4.75 12.63 14.55
CA SER A 114 -3.54 11.85 14.40
C SER A 114 -3.10 11.98 12.96
N ARG A 115 -2.16 12.89 12.69
CA ARG A 115 -1.29 12.71 11.54
C ARG A 115 -0.56 11.37 11.76
N PRO A 116 -0.32 10.55 10.73
CA PRO A 116 0.84 9.67 10.84
C PRO A 116 1.98 10.63 11.20
N ALA A 117 2.67 10.44 12.34
CA ALA A 117 3.94 11.11 12.50
C ALA A 117 4.79 10.76 11.27
N ALA A 118 5.89 11.48 11.03
CA ALA A 118 6.95 10.95 10.18
C ALA A 118 7.47 9.65 10.83
N HIS A 119 6.71 8.57 10.65
CA HIS A 119 6.94 7.26 11.18
C HIS A 119 7.73 6.58 10.10
N ASN A 120 9.03 6.83 10.12
CA ASN A 120 9.92 5.80 9.64
C ASN A 120 9.98 4.72 10.71
N TYR A 121 10.03 3.49 10.27
CA TYR A 121 10.30 2.35 11.12
C TYR A 121 11.24 1.45 10.36
N SER A 122 12.39 1.15 10.97
CA SER A 122 13.27 0.10 10.50
C SER A 122 13.15 -1.07 11.45
N VAL A 123 12.93 -2.26 10.90
CA VAL A 123 12.97 -3.49 11.68
C VAL A 123 14.33 -3.56 12.41
N PRO A 124 14.34 -3.64 13.75
CA PRO A 124 15.59 -3.60 14.50
C PRO A 124 16.54 -4.75 14.16
N GLY A 125 17.83 -4.45 14.18
CA GLY A 125 18.91 -5.44 13.99
C GLY A 125 19.65 -5.30 12.65
N LEU A 126 20.73 -6.07 12.53
CA LEU A 126 21.55 -6.10 11.32
C LEU A 126 20.93 -7.07 10.30
N PHE A 127 20.64 -6.58 9.10
CA PHE A 127 20.27 -7.44 7.99
C PHE A 127 21.50 -7.82 7.16
N PRO A 128 21.73 -9.12 6.90
CA PRO A 128 22.96 -9.59 6.25
C PRO A 128 23.02 -9.29 4.74
N ARG A 129 21.91 -8.89 4.10
CA ARG A 129 21.84 -8.48 2.69
C ARG A 129 22.48 -9.51 1.73
N TYR A 130 22.03 -10.75 1.81
CA TYR A 130 22.46 -11.79 0.88
C TYR A 130 21.85 -11.56 -0.50
N ALA A 131 22.70 -11.50 -1.53
CA ALA A 131 22.28 -11.56 -2.93
C ALA A 131 22.17 -13.02 -3.38
N GLN A 132 21.27 -13.29 -4.32
CA GLN A 132 21.11 -14.56 -5.00
C GLN A 132 22.31 -14.82 -5.90
N LYS A 133 22.76 -16.07 -5.98
CA LYS A 133 23.91 -16.43 -6.81
C LYS A 133 23.54 -16.70 -8.27
N SER A 134 22.25 -16.89 -8.58
CA SER A 134 21.72 -17.10 -9.93
C SER A 134 20.25 -16.65 -10.01
N GLY A 135 19.70 -16.54 -11.22
CA GLY A 135 18.35 -16.00 -11.47
C GLY A 135 17.19 -16.74 -10.79
N ASN A 136 17.37 -18.04 -10.51
CA ASN A 136 16.28 -18.92 -10.04
C ASN A 136 16.26 -19.14 -8.53
N VAL A 137 17.18 -18.51 -7.78
CA VAL A 137 17.37 -18.80 -6.35
C VAL A 137 17.09 -17.60 -5.44
N CYS A 138 16.25 -16.67 -5.89
CA CYS A 138 15.77 -15.54 -5.08
C CYS A 138 15.21 -16.00 -3.73
N TRP A 139 14.45 -17.10 -3.74
CA TRP A 139 13.85 -17.74 -2.56
C TRP A 139 14.88 -18.03 -1.46
N GLY A 140 16.05 -18.57 -1.82
CA GLY A 140 17.03 -19.04 -0.85
C GLY A 140 17.79 -17.89 -0.22
N ALA A 141 18.12 -16.87 -1.00
CA ALA A 141 18.71 -15.64 -0.50
C ALA A 141 17.72 -14.85 0.38
N ALA A 142 16.45 -14.76 0.00
CA ALA A 142 15.41 -14.11 0.82
C ALA A 142 15.23 -14.81 2.17
N VAL A 143 15.06 -16.13 2.17
CA VAL A 143 14.92 -16.93 3.41
C VAL A 143 16.18 -16.85 4.27
N ALA A 144 17.38 -16.90 3.67
CA ALA A 144 18.62 -16.74 4.42
C ALA A 144 18.72 -15.37 5.11
N ASN A 145 18.28 -14.29 4.45
CA ASN A 145 18.28 -12.94 5.01
C ASN A 145 17.41 -12.86 6.28
N ILE A 146 16.14 -13.27 6.18
CA ILE A 146 15.21 -13.20 7.32
C ILE A 146 15.60 -14.17 8.44
N TYR A 147 16.12 -15.35 8.10
CA TYR A 147 16.50 -16.35 9.09
C TYR A 147 17.70 -15.93 9.93
N ASP A 148 18.79 -15.46 9.32
CA ASP A 148 19.95 -14.99 10.08
C ASP A 148 19.65 -13.71 10.86
N TRP A 149 18.82 -12.80 10.32
CA TRP A 149 18.29 -11.65 11.07
C TRP A 149 17.58 -12.12 12.34
N LYS A 150 16.62 -13.03 12.24
CA LYS A 150 15.87 -13.54 13.39
C LYS A 150 16.76 -14.22 14.42
N LYS A 151 17.76 -14.98 13.95
CA LYS A 151 18.72 -15.67 14.81
C LYS A 151 19.85 -14.75 15.32
N LYS A 152 19.84 -13.46 14.95
CA LYS A 152 20.85 -12.45 15.32
C LYS A 152 22.28 -12.92 15.02
N ARG A 153 22.48 -13.55 13.87
CA ARG A 153 23.77 -14.15 13.49
C ARG A 153 24.65 -13.16 12.75
N ALA A 154 25.97 -13.33 12.90
CA ALA A 154 26.93 -12.66 12.05
C ALA A 154 26.73 -13.09 10.59
N ARG A 155 27.02 -12.17 9.66
CA ARG A 155 26.89 -12.41 8.22
C ARG A 155 27.73 -13.62 7.80
N SER A 156 27.11 -14.53 7.04
CA SER A 156 27.75 -15.70 6.45
C SER A 156 27.51 -15.73 4.93
N THR A 157 27.02 -16.84 4.37
CA THR A 157 26.57 -16.94 2.98
C THR A 157 25.20 -17.58 2.95
N ALA A 158 24.36 -17.26 1.96
CA ALA A 158 23.04 -17.88 1.83
C ALA A 158 23.11 -19.43 1.86
N THR A 159 24.09 -20.02 1.17
CA THR A 159 24.36 -21.47 1.21
C THR A 159 24.56 -22.01 2.64
N LYS A 160 25.43 -21.38 3.43
CA LYS A 160 25.69 -21.80 4.83
C LYS A 160 24.47 -21.63 5.72
N VAL A 161 23.63 -20.63 5.45
CA VAL A 161 22.38 -20.44 6.19
C VAL A 161 21.38 -21.53 5.84
N LEU A 162 21.19 -21.81 4.56
CA LEU A 162 20.28 -22.85 4.09
C LEU A 162 20.69 -24.24 4.58
N ALA A 163 21.98 -24.52 4.68
CA ALA A 163 22.50 -25.76 5.29
C ALA A 163 22.00 -25.97 6.74
N LYS A 164 21.86 -24.87 7.50
CA LYS A 164 21.35 -24.89 8.87
C LYS A 164 19.82 -25.04 8.94
N ILE A 165 19.11 -24.70 7.86
CA ILE A 165 17.67 -24.92 7.74
C ILE A 165 17.42 -26.36 7.32
N GLY A 166 18.18 -26.87 6.36
CA GLY A 166 18.19 -28.28 5.96
C GLY A 166 19.04 -28.53 4.73
N ALA A 167 19.75 -29.66 4.71
CA ALA A 167 20.67 -30.03 3.62
C ALA A 167 20.00 -30.07 2.23
N ARG A 168 18.69 -30.40 2.16
CA ARG A 168 17.92 -30.36 0.90
C ARG A 168 17.86 -28.95 0.29
N TRP A 169 17.73 -27.92 1.13
CA TRP A 169 17.61 -26.54 0.68
C TRP A 169 18.94 -25.96 0.24
N GLU A 170 20.02 -26.32 0.96
CA GLU A 170 21.37 -26.02 0.52
C GLU A 170 21.64 -26.61 -0.87
N LYS A 171 21.32 -27.89 -1.06
CA LYS A 171 21.52 -28.57 -2.35
C LYS A 171 20.74 -27.89 -3.47
N LEU A 172 19.44 -27.68 -3.32
CA LEU A 172 18.61 -27.01 -4.33
C LEU A 172 19.12 -25.60 -4.67
N TYR A 173 19.48 -24.82 -3.66
CA TYR A 173 20.08 -23.50 -3.87
C TYR A 173 21.40 -23.62 -4.61
N ASN A 174 22.23 -24.61 -4.26
CA ASN A 174 23.53 -24.82 -4.90
C ASN A 174 23.41 -25.24 -6.37
N ASP A 175 22.42 -26.06 -6.69
CA ASP A 175 22.13 -26.50 -8.05
C ASP A 175 21.56 -25.37 -8.92
N GLY A 176 21.13 -24.25 -8.30
CA GLY A 176 20.55 -23.12 -9.03
C GLY A 176 19.08 -23.35 -9.41
N ASP A 177 18.41 -24.26 -8.70
CA ASP A 177 17.04 -24.65 -8.98
C ASP A 177 16.01 -23.70 -8.35
N TYR A 178 14.92 -23.49 -9.07
CA TYR A 178 13.72 -22.84 -8.52
C TYR A 178 12.90 -23.84 -7.70
N LEU A 179 12.13 -23.33 -6.74
CA LEU A 179 11.19 -24.14 -5.98
C LEU A 179 9.93 -24.44 -6.81
N ARG A 180 9.54 -25.71 -6.86
CA ARG A 180 8.36 -26.24 -7.55
C ARG A 180 7.22 -26.48 -6.57
N GLY A 181 5.98 -26.18 -6.98
CA GLY A 181 4.78 -26.55 -6.21
C GLY A 181 4.82 -26.07 -4.75
N PRO A 182 4.38 -26.88 -3.77
CA PRO A 182 4.33 -26.48 -2.35
C PRO A 182 5.70 -26.44 -1.65
N GLN A 183 6.83 -26.64 -2.36
CA GLN A 183 8.16 -26.70 -1.74
C GLN A 183 8.53 -25.43 -0.95
N PHE A 184 8.00 -24.25 -1.33
CA PHE A 184 8.24 -23.06 -0.53
C PHE A 184 7.56 -23.15 0.85
N ALA A 185 6.37 -23.73 0.94
CA ALA A 185 5.69 -23.93 2.22
C ALA A 185 6.51 -24.85 3.14
N ASP A 186 7.07 -25.93 2.59
CA ASP A 186 7.98 -26.82 3.32
C ASP A 186 9.24 -26.07 3.82
N LEU A 187 9.84 -25.24 2.97
CA LEU A 187 10.99 -24.42 3.35
C LEU A 187 10.62 -23.42 4.44
N ALA A 188 9.46 -22.79 4.34
CA ALA A 188 8.97 -21.85 5.33
C ALA A 188 8.81 -22.53 6.70
N VAL A 189 8.21 -23.73 6.73
CA VAL A 189 8.07 -24.55 7.95
C VAL A 189 9.45 -24.90 8.53
N ASP A 190 10.38 -25.40 7.72
CA ASP A 190 11.74 -25.74 8.18
C ASP A 190 12.51 -24.52 8.71
N ALA A 191 12.27 -23.34 8.12
CA ALA A 191 12.86 -22.07 8.54
C ALA A 191 12.19 -21.47 9.80
N GLY A 192 11.07 -22.06 10.25
CA GLY A 192 10.25 -21.57 11.37
C GLY A 192 9.38 -20.36 11.04
N LEU A 193 9.09 -20.15 9.75
CA LEU A 193 8.23 -19.08 9.24
C LEU A 193 6.77 -19.54 9.21
N LYS A 194 5.86 -18.58 9.35
CA LYS A 194 4.41 -18.76 9.28
C LYS A 194 3.84 -17.88 8.18
N GLU A 195 2.87 -18.42 7.46
CA GLU A 195 2.14 -17.66 6.45
C GLU A 195 1.36 -16.51 7.09
N ILE A 196 1.36 -15.36 6.41
CA ILE A 196 0.51 -14.21 6.69
C ILE A 196 -0.53 -14.13 5.56
N PRO A 197 -1.83 -14.27 5.86
CA PRO A 197 -2.88 -14.06 4.87
C PRO A 197 -2.79 -12.66 4.26
N LEU A 198 -2.89 -12.56 2.93
CA LEU A 198 -2.85 -11.26 2.25
C LEU A 198 -3.95 -10.30 2.67
N GLY A 199 -5.10 -10.82 3.12
CA GLY A 199 -6.17 -10.02 3.71
C GLY A 199 -5.76 -9.27 5.00
N HIS A 200 -4.57 -9.53 5.54
CA HIS A 200 -3.99 -8.77 6.65
C HIS A 200 -3.02 -7.68 6.17
N LEU A 201 -3.03 -7.31 4.88
CA LEU A 201 -2.20 -6.25 4.31
C LEU A 201 -3.05 -5.28 3.46
N LEU A 202 -4.29 -5.02 3.90
CA LEU A 202 -5.27 -4.27 3.11
C LEU A 202 -5.13 -2.75 3.24
N ASN A 203 -4.54 -2.28 4.33
CA ASN A 203 -4.36 -0.86 4.59
C ASN A 203 -3.04 -0.60 5.31
N ASP A 204 -2.56 0.64 5.29
CA ASP A 204 -1.31 1.07 5.89
C ASP A 204 -1.12 0.59 7.34
N LYS A 205 -2.18 0.59 8.15
CA LYS A 205 -2.08 0.18 9.55
C LYS A 205 -1.65 -1.29 9.65
N ASP A 206 -2.21 -2.15 8.81
CA ASP A 206 -1.93 -3.58 8.87
C ASP A 206 -0.45 -3.86 8.50
N TRP A 207 0.05 -3.17 7.46
CA TRP A 207 1.47 -3.21 7.09
C TRP A 207 2.37 -2.81 8.25
N MET A 208 2.09 -1.66 8.85
CA MET A 208 2.87 -1.11 9.96
C MET A 208 2.82 -2.02 11.18
N ASP A 209 1.62 -2.47 11.58
CA ASP A 209 1.43 -3.36 12.72
C ASP A 209 2.21 -4.66 12.55
N ILE A 210 2.20 -5.27 11.35
CA ILE A 210 2.92 -6.52 11.12
C ILE A 210 4.43 -6.28 11.18
N LEU A 211 4.96 -5.25 10.53
CA LEU A 211 6.40 -4.95 10.57
C LEU A 211 6.88 -4.60 11.99
N GLN A 212 6.07 -3.89 12.76
CA GLN A 212 6.38 -3.52 14.14
C GLN A 212 6.33 -4.73 15.09
N ASN A 213 5.29 -5.56 14.98
CA ASN A 213 5.06 -6.64 15.94
C ASN A 213 5.78 -7.96 15.58
N ARG A 214 5.99 -8.23 14.29
CA ARG A 214 6.65 -9.46 13.80
C ARG A 214 8.07 -9.23 13.30
N GLY A 215 8.42 -7.98 12.98
CA GLY A 215 9.69 -7.62 12.35
C GLY A 215 9.65 -7.87 10.85
N ALA A 216 10.76 -8.35 10.28
CA ALA A 216 10.85 -8.55 8.84
C ALA A 216 9.91 -9.66 8.35
N MET A 217 9.53 -9.56 7.09
CA MET A 217 8.69 -10.56 6.41
C MET A 217 9.17 -10.80 4.97
N LEU A 218 8.90 -11.98 4.46
CA LEU A 218 9.07 -12.35 3.07
C LEU A 218 7.81 -12.02 2.30
N MET A 219 7.98 -11.54 1.08
CA MET A 219 6.88 -11.32 0.14
C MET A 219 7.26 -11.81 -1.25
N LEU A 220 6.38 -12.61 -1.86
CA LEU A 220 6.46 -12.99 -3.26
C LEU A 220 5.74 -11.94 -4.09
N GLN A 221 6.40 -11.41 -5.11
CA GLN A 221 5.83 -10.44 -6.03
C GLN A 221 6.00 -10.87 -7.49
N GLU A 222 5.13 -10.39 -8.36
CA GLU A 222 5.32 -10.43 -9.81
C GLU A 222 6.54 -9.58 -10.20
N SER A 223 7.35 -10.10 -11.11
CA SER A 223 8.52 -9.44 -11.69
C SER A 223 8.32 -9.25 -13.20
N VAL A 224 9.38 -8.91 -13.94
CA VAL A 224 9.28 -8.71 -15.39
C VAL A 224 8.82 -10.00 -16.08
N GLY A 225 7.69 -9.93 -16.78
CA GLY A 225 7.06 -11.08 -17.45
C GLY A 225 6.25 -11.96 -16.49
N SER A 226 6.14 -13.26 -16.77
CA SER A 226 5.42 -14.22 -15.91
C SER A 226 6.25 -14.73 -14.72
N TRP A 227 7.36 -14.06 -14.40
CA TRP A 227 8.28 -14.48 -13.34
C TRP A 227 7.84 -13.94 -11.99
N THR A 228 8.13 -14.69 -10.93
CA THR A 228 7.90 -14.26 -9.56
C THR A 228 9.24 -14.08 -8.84
N HIS A 229 9.26 -13.20 -7.84
CA HIS A 229 10.47 -12.81 -7.14
C HIS A 229 10.21 -12.64 -5.64
N TRP A 230 11.08 -13.20 -4.81
CA TRP A 230 11.00 -13.05 -3.36
C TRP A 230 11.79 -11.83 -2.90
N ILE A 231 11.19 -11.02 -2.03
CA ILE A 231 11.84 -9.88 -1.35
C ILE A 231 11.70 -9.98 0.16
N VAL A 232 12.52 -9.24 0.90
CA VAL A 232 12.46 -9.18 2.37
C VAL A 232 12.09 -7.77 2.79
N LEU A 233 10.90 -7.58 3.37
CA LEU A 233 10.43 -6.30 3.86
C LEU A 233 11.08 -6.01 5.23
N VAL A 234 11.68 -4.84 5.38
CA VAL A 234 12.57 -4.50 6.50
C VAL A 234 12.23 -3.17 7.17
N GLY A 235 11.15 -2.52 6.75
CA GLY A 235 10.75 -1.25 7.33
C GLY A 235 9.71 -0.55 6.48
N TYR A 236 9.41 0.68 6.86
CA TYR A 236 8.56 1.58 6.09
C TYR A 236 8.88 3.03 6.43
N GLU A 237 8.45 3.93 5.56
CA GLU A 237 8.40 5.36 5.81
C GLU A 237 7.17 5.97 5.14
N TYR A 238 6.70 7.11 5.66
CA TYR A 238 5.75 7.92 4.92
C TYR A 238 6.51 8.87 4.00
N SER A 239 6.24 8.79 2.69
CA SER A 239 6.83 9.70 1.71
C SER A 239 6.36 11.14 1.96
N ALA A 240 7.05 12.10 1.33
CA ALA A 240 6.60 13.50 1.33
C ALA A 240 5.20 13.71 0.74
N LYS A 241 4.67 12.72 0.00
CA LYS A 241 3.31 12.69 -0.55
C LYS A 241 2.29 12.02 0.36
N HIS A 242 2.69 11.63 1.57
CA HIS A 242 1.85 10.88 2.53
C HIS A 242 1.42 9.50 2.03
N GLU A 243 2.27 8.87 1.20
CA GLU A 243 2.10 7.48 0.79
C GLU A 243 3.00 6.59 1.67
N LEU A 244 2.49 5.45 2.13
CA LEU A 244 3.30 4.46 2.85
C LEU A 244 4.25 3.79 1.85
N GLU A 245 5.54 4.07 2.00
CA GLU A 245 6.64 3.41 1.29
C GLU A 245 7.16 2.26 2.15
N ILE A 246 7.24 1.07 1.59
CA ILE A 246 7.81 -0.10 2.27
C ILE A 246 9.26 -0.24 1.85
N ASP A 247 10.13 -0.31 2.85
CA ASP A 247 11.52 -0.63 2.66
C ASP A 247 11.70 -2.14 2.52
N TYR A 248 12.45 -2.59 1.51
CA TYR A 248 12.77 -4.00 1.31
C TYR A 248 14.21 -4.25 0.86
N ILE A 249 14.71 -5.45 1.11
CA ILE A 249 15.96 -5.97 0.56
C ILE A 249 15.60 -6.85 -0.64
N ASP A 250 16.21 -6.54 -1.78
CA ASP A 250 16.05 -7.30 -3.01
C ASP A 250 17.17 -8.35 -3.12
N PRO A 251 16.86 -9.66 -3.14
CA PRO A 251 17.87 -10.68 -3.35
C PRO A 251 18.60 -10.61 -4.69
N ALA A 252 18.07 -9.95 -5.72
CA ALA A 252 18.75 -9.83 -7.01
C ALA A 252 20.11 -9.15 -6.88
N ASP A 253 20.23 -8.16 -5.99
CA ASP A 253 21.46 -7.37 -5.79
C ASP A 253 21.87 -7.19 -4.31
N GLY A 254 21.06 -7.67 -3.37
CA GLY A 254 21.24 -7.50 -1.93
C GLY A 254 21.05 -6.07 -1.43
N ARG A 255 20.56 -5.14 -2.27
CA ARG A 255 20.40 -3.73 -1.90
C ARG A 255 19.05 -3.48 -1.23
N LYS A 256 18.99 -2.35 -0.52
CA LYS A 256 17.75 -1.83 0.07
C LYS A 256 17.07 -0.93 -0.97
N TRP A 257 15.78 -1.14 -1.14
CA TRP A 257 14.89 -0.39 -2.03
C TRP A 257 13.64 0.05 -1.24
N GLY A 258 12.88 0.98 -1.81
CA GLY A 258 11.60 1.46 -1.28
C GLY A 258 10.56 1.51 -2.40
N GLU A 259 9.33 1.11 -2.09
CA GLU A 259 8.21 1.18 -3.03
C GLU A 259 6.87 1.35 -2.30
N PRO A 260 5.85 2.02 -2.90
CA PRO A 260 4.57 2.19 -2.24
C PRO A 260 3.94 0.85 -1.85
N ALA A 261 3.40 0.76 -0.63
CA ALA A 261 2.78 -0.44 -0.10
C ALA A 261 1.69 -0.99 -1.03
N ALA A 262 0.87 -0.11 -1.61
CA ALA A 262 -0.17 -0.48 -2.58
C ALA A 262 0.41 -1.14 -3.84
N LYS A 263 1.54 -0.64 -4.34
CA LYS A 263 2.20 -1.19 -5.53
C LYS A 263 2.81 -2.57 -5.25
N LEU A 264 3.40 -2.76 -4.07
CA LEU A 264 3.86 -4.09 -3.62
C LEU A 264 2.69 -5.06 -3.44
N TYR A 265 1.57 -4.60 -2.88
CA TYR A 265 0.36 -5.41 -2.74
C TYR A 265 -0.15 -5.89 -4.11
N ASP A 266 -0.24 -5.01 -5.10
CA ASP A 266 -0.68 -5.34 -6.45
C ASP A 266 0.24 -6.36 -7.12
N LYS A 267 1.57 -6.16 -7.04
CA LYS A 267 2.53 -7.15 -7.56
C LYS A 267 2.42 -8.48 -6.83
N CYS A 268 2.16 -8.46 -5.52
CA CYS A 268 1.95 -9.69 -4.75
C CYS A 268 0.68 -10.42 -5.18
N LEU A 269 -0.41 -9.71 -5.47
CA LEU A 269 -1.61 -10.31 -6.06
C LEU A 269 -1.35 -10.90 -7.46
N GLY A 270 -0.53 -10.23 -8.27
CA GLY A 270 -0.12 -10.68 -9.60
C GLY A 270 0.75 -11.95 -9.59
N ALA A 271 1.45 -12.23 -8.48
CA ALA A 271 2.26 -13.43 -8.33
C ALA A 271 1.39 -14.71 -8.26
N LYS A 272 1.20 -15.35 -9.41
CA LYS A 272 0.42 -16.59 -9.52
C LYS A 272 1.17 -17.76 -8.88
N THR A 273 0.64 -18.27 -7.77
CA THR A 273 1.20 -19.40 -7.03
C THR A 273 0.08 -20.20 -6.34
N ALA A 274 0.35 -21.46 -6.00
CA ALA A 274 -0.54 -22.34 -5.25
C ALA A 274 -0.30 -22.33 -3.72
N TYR A 275 0.66 -21.53 -3.24
CA TYR A 275 1.04 -21.44 -1.83
C TYR A 275 0.99 -19.98 -1.34
N GLY A 276 1.11 -19.78 -0.03
CA GLY A 276 1.10 -18.44 0.58
C GLY A 276 2.13 -17.50 -0.02
N ARG A 277 1.84 -16.20 -0.07
CA ARG A 277 2.74 -15.21 -0.69
C ARG A 277 3.54 -14.39 0.30
N VAL A 278 3.16 -14.45 1.57
CA VAL A 278 3.76 -13.63 2.63
C VAL A 278 4.06 -14.51 3.83
N TYR A 279 5.26 -14.39 4.38
CA TYR A 279 5.69 -15.18 5.53
C TYR A 279 6.49 -14.35 6.52
N ALA A 280 6.33 -14.59 7.81
CA ALA A 280 7.14 -13.98 8.86
C ALA A 280 7.33 -14.94 10.04
N TYR A 281 8.10 -14.53 11.04
CA TYR A 281 8.23 -15.27 12.30
C TYR A 281 7.04 -15.10 13.24
#